data_AF-A0AAV0N0U3-F1
#
_entry.id   AF-A0AAV0N0U3-F1
#
_cell.length_a   1.000
_cell.length_b   1.000
_cell.length_c   1.000
_cell.angle_alpha   90.00
_cell.angle_beta   90.00
_cell.angle_gamma   90.00
#
_symmetry.space_group_name_H-M   'P 1'
#
loop_
_entity.id
_entity.type
_entity.pdbx_description
1 polymer ?
#
loop_
_entity_poly.entity_id
_entity_poly.type
_entity_poly.pdbx_seq_one_letter_code
_entity_poly.pdbx_strand_id
1 'polypeptide(L)'
;MFDSISREVVEEIGVPATSLSTPVFIGLSRRILNVRPAAFFYMKCNLPSKEIHQLYSSALDGYESIQLHTVSPVILEHMKSKMPGCHQGGFALYKLMIEASTKV
;
A
#
# COMPACT_ATOMS: atom_id res chain seq x y z
N MET A 1 -9.66 -1.73 -12.75
CA MET A 1 -8.49 -2.12 -11.93
C MET A 1 -7.92 -0.92 -11.17
N PHE A 2 -7.57 0.19 -11.84
CA PHE A 2 -7.11 1.43 -11.20
C PHE A 2 -8.16 2.05 -10.26
N ASP A 3 -9.42 2.18 -10.70
CA ASP A 3 -10.48 2.72 -9.82
C ASP A 3 -10.76 1.79 -8.63
N SER A 4 -10.63 0.48 -8.84
CA SER A 4 -10.82 -0.51 -7.77
C SER A 4 -9.78 -0.33 -6.69
N ILE A 5 -8.49 -0.22 -7.03
CA ILE A 5 -7.44 -0.09 -6.01
C ILE A 5 -7.54 1.23 -5.23
N SER A 6 -7.95 2.33 -5.88
CA SER A 6 -8.24 3.58 -5.17
C SER A 6 -9.42 3.42 -4.22
N ARG A 7 -10.50 2.77 -4.67
CA ARG A 7 -11.68 2.54 -3.85
C ARG A 7 -11.37 1.67 -2.63
N GLU A 8 -10.64 0.58 -2.80
CA GLU A 8 -10.25 -0.32 -1.69
C GLU A 8 -9.45 0.44 -0.62
N VAL A 9 -8.52 1.33 -1.01
CA VAL A 9 -7.78 2.15 -0.03
C VAL A 9 -8.69 3.14 0.70
N VAL A 10 -9.69 3.71 0.02
CA VAL A 10 -10.67 4.61 0.65
C VAL A 10 -11.55 3.83 1.62
N GLU A 11 -12.02 2.64 1.23
CA GLU A 11 -12.93 1.81 2.03
C GLU A 11 -12.23 1.23 3.27
N GLU A 12 -10.99 0.72 3.13
CA GLU A 12 -10.23 0.10 4.23
C GLU A 12 -9.55 1.12 5.17
N ILE A 13 -9.09 2.26 4.64
CA ILE A 13 -8.33 3.26 5.43
C ILE A 13 -9.19 4.47 5.83
N GLY A 14 -10.29 4.74 5.13
CA GLY A 14 -11.18 5.88 5.41
C GLY A 14 -10.68 7.23 4.89
N VAL A 15 -9.57 7.26 4.13
CA VAL A 15 -9.04 8.51 3.56
C VAL A 15 -9.91 9.00 2.40
N PRO A 16 -10.11 10.32 2.22
CA PRO A 16 -10.84 10.84 1.06
C PRO A 16 -10.11 10.54 -0.25
N ALA A 17 -10.83 10.15 -1.30
CA ALA A 17 -10.24 9.93 -2.63
C ALA A 17 -9.46 11.14 -3.16
N THR A 18 -9.87 12.37 -2.80
CA THR A 18 -9.21 13.62 -3.19
C THR A 18 -7.84 13.82 -2.53
N SER A 19 -7.52 13.06 -1.48
CA SER A 19 -6.20 13.07 -0.84
C SER A 19 -5.19 12.13 -1.51
N LEU A 20 -5.67 11.24 -2.38
CA LEU A 20 -4.85 10.23 -3.06
C LEU A 20 -4.46 10.71 -4.47
N SER A 21 -3.20 10.48 -4.85
CA SER A 21 -2.77 10.61 -6.23
C SER A 21 -3.36 9.49 -7.10
N THR A 22 -3.38 9.70 -8.42
CA THR A 22 -3.68 8.63 -9.37
C THR A 22 -2.77 7.41 -9.11
N PRO A 23 -3.31 6.18 -9.06
CA PRO A 23 -2.51 4.98 -8.85
C PRO A 23 -1.53 4.76 -10.00
N VAL A 24 -0.27 4.51 -9.64
CA VAL A 24 0.77 4.12 -10.59
C VAL A 24 0.95 2.61 -10.50
N PHE A 25 0.76 1.90 -11.59
CA PHE A 25 1.04 0.46 -11.64
C PHE A 25 2.56 0.22 -11.61
N ILE A 26 3.05 -0.49 -10.58
CA ILE A 26 4.49 -0.71 -10.37
C ILE A 26 4.94 -2.13 -10.72
N GLY A 27 4.01 -3.02 -11.04
CA GLY A 27 4.30 -4.36 -11.56
C GLY A 27 3.45 -5.47 -10.96
N LEU A 28 3.80 -6.70 -11.34
CA LEU A 28 3.20 -7.92 -10.82
C LEU A 28 4.22 -8.68 -9.99
N SER A 29 3.79 -9.26 -8.87
CA SER A 29 4.54 -10.32 -8.20
C SER A 29 3.68 -11.57 -8.05
N ARG A 30 4.32 -12.71 -7.86
CA ARG A 30 3.65 -14.00 -7.69
C ARG A 30 3.95 -14.55 -6.31
N ARG A 31 2.90 -14.92 -5.57
CA ARG A 31 3.07 -15.60 -4.27
C ARG A 31 3.78 -16.94 -4.46
N ILE A 32 4.62 -17.33 -3.49
CA ILE A 32 5.21 -18.67 -3.44
C ILE A 32 4.11 -19.69 -3.14
N LEU A 33 3.29 -19.42 -2.12
CA LEU A 33 2.14 -20.25 -1.77
C LEU A 33 0.97 -20.00 -2.74
N ASN A 34 0.38 -21.07 -3.27
CA ASN A 34 -0.77 -21.07 -4.18
C ASN A 34 -0.57 -20.33 -5.52
N VAL A 35 0.67 -19.93 -5.86
CA VAL A 35 1.08 -19.41 -7.18
C VAL A 35 0.21 -18.22 -7.67
N ARG A 36 -0.45 -17.53 -6.75
CA ARG A 36 -1.41 -16.46 -7.08
C ARG A 36 -0.66 -15.18 -7.49
N PRO A 37 -0.92 -14.62 -8.68
CA PRO A 37 -0.39 -13.32 -9.06
C PRO A 37 -1.07 -12.19 -8.26
N ALA A 38 -0.33 -11.13 -8.01
CA ALA A 38 -0.80 -9.91 -7.36
C ALA A 38 -0.24 -8.69 -8.10
N ALA A 39 -1.13 -7.78 -8.48
CA ALA A 39 -0.78 -6.50 -9.07
C ALA A 39 -0.54 -5.47 -7.98
N PHE A 40 0.52 -4.68 -8.11
CA PHE A 40 0.91 -3.67 -7.14
C PHE A 40 0.81 -2.28 -7.75
N PHE A 41 0.28 -1.36 -6.93
CA PHE A 41 0.13 0.04 -7.28
C PHE A 41 0.76 0.91 -6.20
N TYR A 42 1.26 2.06 -6.61
CA TYR A 42 1.75 3.11 -5.73
C TYR A 42 0.83 4.33 -5.81
N MET A 43 0.49 4.88 -4.65
CA MET A 43 -0.29 6.11 -4.50
C MET A 43 0.37 6.98 -3.45
N LYS A 44 0.39 8.29 -3.67
CA LYS A 44 0.74 9.28 -2.65
C LYS A 44 -0.54 9.73 -1.95
N CYS A 45 -0.48 9.84 -0.63
CA CYS A 45 -1.49 10.53 0.17
C CYS A 45 -0.89 11.83 0.68
N ASN A 46 -1.62 12.94 0.59
CA ASN A 46 -1.17 14.24 1.10
C ASN A 46 -1.52 14.48 2.57
N LEU A 47 -2.25 13.55 3.21
CA LEU A 47 -2.56 13.61 4.64
C LEU A 47 -1.39 13.10 5.48
N PRO A 48 -1.09 13.73 6.64
CA PRO A 48 -0.10 13.22 7.57
C PRO A 48 -0.60 11.93 8.23
N SER A 49 0.33 11.05 8.62
CA SER A 49 0.00 9.75 9.24
C SER A 49 -0.94 9.86 10.43
N LYS A 50 -0.79 10.89 11.27
CA LYS A 50 -1.66 11.12 12.42
C LYS A 50 -3.13 11.29 12.03
N GLU A 51 -3.41 12.02 10.95
CA GLU A 51 -4.77 12.21 10.45
C GLU A 51 -5.31 10.93 9.82
N ILE A 52 -4.47 10.19 9.09
CA ILE A 52 -4.85 8.88 8.53
C ILE A 52 -5.29 7.92 9.64
N HIS A 53 -4.56 7.87 10.76
CA HIS A 53 -4.93 7.04 11.92
C HIS A 53 -6.27 7.45 12.56
N GLN A 54 -6.63 8.73 12.52
CA GLN A 54 -7.93 9.21 13.02
C GLN A 54 -9.07 8.82 12.07
N LEU A 55 -8.84 8.82 10.77
CA LEU A 55 -9.82 8.44 9.76
C LEU A 55 -10.08 6.93 9.76
N TYR A 56 -9.03 6.14 9.98
CA TYR A 56 -9.10 4.67 10.01
C TYR A 56 -10.12 4.11 11.00
N SER A 57 -10.33 4.75 12.16
CA SER A 57 -11.34 4.28 13.13
C SER A 57 -12.79 4.39 12.64
N SER A 58 -13.00 5.08 11.52
CA SER A 58 -14.30 5.25 10.86
C SER A 58 -14.31 4.70 9.42
N ALA A 59 -13.31 3.92 9.03
CA ALA A 59 -13.23 3.30 7.71
C ALA A 59 -14.42 2.35 7.48
N LEU A 60 -14.89 2.28 6.23
CA LEU A 60 -16.05 1.45 5.86
C LEU A 60 -15.80 -0.02 6.16
N ASP A 61 -14.60 -0.48 5.81
CA ASP A 61 -14.17 -1.88 5.98
C ASP A 61 -13.22 -2.03 7.17
N GLY A 62 -13.35 -1.15 8.17
CA GLY A 62 -12.55 -1.17 9.41
C GLY A 62 -12.71 -2.44 10.26
N TYR A 63 -13.56 -3.39 9.85
CA TYR A 63 -13.74 -4.69 10.48
C TYR A 63 -12.83 -5.79 9.91
N GLU A 64 -12.23 -5.61 8.73
CA GLU A 64 -11.38 -6.62 8.08
C GLU A 64 -9.96 -6.67 8.65
N SER A 65 -9.46 -5.51 9.10
CA SER A 65 -8.15 -5.35 9.73
C SER A 65 -8.29 -4.96 11.20
N ILE A 66 -7.33 -5.40 12.03
CA ILE A 66 -7.35 -5.12 13.48
C ILE A 66 -6.49 -3.90 13.86
N GLN A 67 -5.59 -3.47 12.97
CA GLN A 67 -4.62 -2.43 13.25
C GLN A 67 -4.04 -1.83 11.97
N LEU A 68 -3.86 -0.51 11.98
CA LEU A 68 -3.09 0.23 10.98
C LEU A 68 -1.69 0.58 11.53
N HIS A 69 -0.67 0.47 10.69
CA HIS A 69 0.70 0.89 11.02
C HIS A 69 1.28 1.79 9.94
N THR A 70 1.83 2.94 10.33
CA THR A 70 2.66 3.78 9.43
C THR A 70 4.13 3.65 9.80
N VAL A 71 4.98 3.39 8.82
CA VAL A 71 6.42 3.18 9.01
C VAL A 71 7.23 3.95 7.98
N SER A 72 8.46 4.31 8.31
CA SER A 72 9.40 4.86 7.34
C SER A 72 9.89 3.76 6.38
N PRO A 73 10.42 4.12 5.19
CA PRO A 73 10.99 3.14 4.25
C PRO A 73 12.08 2.26 4.87
N VAL A 74 12.88 2.82 5.79
CA VAL A 74 13.95 2.09 6.50
C VAL A 74 13.36 1.01 7.43
N ILE A 75 12.31 1.33 8.18
CA ILE A 75 11.64 0.37 9.05
C ILE A 75 10.91 -0.70 8.21
N LEU A 76 10.30 -0.29 7.10
CA LEU A 76 9.63 -1.21 6.18
C LEU A 76 10.58 -2.30 5.65
N GLU A 77 11.83 -1.94 5.34
CA GLU A 77 12.86 -2.89 4.91
C GLU A 77 13.18 -3.93 5.98
N HIS A 78 13.24 -3.53 7.26
CA HIS A 78 13.45 -4.47 8.37
C HIS A 78 12.25 -5.40 8.60
N MET A 79 11.03 -4.96 8.26
CA MET A 79 9.81 -5.76 8.43
C MET A 79 9.59 -6.78 7.31
N LYS A 80 10.27 -6.64 6.15
CA LYS A 80 9.98 -7.42 4.94
C LYS A 80 9.88 -8.93 5.16
N SER A 81 10.76 -9.52 5.97
CA SER A 81 10.81 -10.96 6.21
C SER A 81 9.61 -11.50 6.97
N LYS A 82 8.90 -10.63 7.71
CA LYS A 82 7.71 -10.98 8.49
C LYS A 82 6.40 -10.62 7.80
N MET A 83 6.45 -9.98 6.63
CA MET A 83 5.22 -9.55 5.94
C MET A 83 4.48 -10.76 5.33
N PRO A 84 3.15 -10.85 5.51
CA PRO A 84 2.38 -12.00 5.04
C PRO A 84 2.12 -11.95 3.53
N GLY A 85 1.76 -13.09 2.94
CA GLY A 85 1.16 -13.14 1.60
C GLY A 85 2.04 -12.58 0.48
N CYS A 86 1.55 -11.56 -0.23
CA CYS A 86 2.23 -10.98 -1.40
C CYS A 86 3.08 -9.74 -1.09
N HIS A 87 3.09 -9.26 0.15
CA HIS A 87 3.69 -7.97 0.53
C HIS A 87 5.19 -7.88 0.23
N GLN A 88 5.95 -8.98 0.36
CA GLN A 88 7.38 -9.01 0.01
C GLN A 88 7.63 -8.65 -1.47
N GLY A 89 6.81 -9.18 -2.37
CA GLY A 89 6.88 -8.84 -3.79
C GLY A 89 6.51 -7.40 -4.07
N GLY A 90 5.50 -6.87 -3.36
CA GLY A 90 5.15 -5.45 -3.41
C GLY A 90 6.27 -4.53 -2.96
N PHE A 91 6.94 -4.86 -1.85
CA PHE A 91 8.08 -4.10 -1.36
C PHE A 91 9.25 -4.10 -2.34
N ALA A 92 9.55 -5.24 -2.97
CA ALA A 92 10.59 -5.33 -3.99
C ALA A 92 10.30 -4.41 -5.20
N LEU A 93 9.05 -4.42 -5.69
CA LEU A 93 8.62 -3.53 -6.79
C LEU A 93 8.68 -2.05 -6.38
N TYR A 94 8.30 -1.73 -5.14
CA TYR A 94 8.40 -0.37 -4.61
C TYR A 94 9.85 0.13 -4.59
N LYS A 95 10.83 -0.69 -4.13
CA LYS A 95 12.25 -0.30 -4.18
C LYS A 95 12.71 -0.03 -5.61
N LEU A 96 12.37 -0.89 -6.56
CA LEU A 96 12.71 -0.69 -7.97
C LEU A 96 12.11 0.60 -8.53
N MET A 97 10.87 0.94 -8.19
CA MET A 97 10.23 2.19 -8.59
C MET A 97 10.98 3.42 -8.02
N ILE A 98 11.35 3.39 -6.74
CA ILE A 98 12.09 4.49 -6.10
C ILE A 98 13.48 4.63 -6.73
N GLU A 99 14.21 3.54 -6.94
CA GLU A 99 15.53 3.53 -7.57
C GLU A 99 15.50 4.01 -9.03
N ALA A 100 14.42 3.74 -9.76
CA ALA A 100 14.22 4.27 -11.10
C ALA A 100 13.92 5.78 -11.08
N SER A 101 13.22 6.25 -10.04
CA SER A 101 12.84 7.67 -9.89
C SER A 101 14.00 8.57 -9.46
N THR A 102 15.04 8.01 -8.83
CA THR A 102 16.23 8.76 -8.40
C THR A 102 17.35 8.82 -9.44
N LYS A 103 17.23 8.06 -10.54
CA LYS A 103 18.20 8.04 -11.65
C LYS A 103 17.90 9.06 -12.76
N VAL A 104 17.03 10.03 -12.47
CA VAL A 104 16.65 11.15 -13.36
C VAL A 104 17.31 12.42 -12.87
#